data_AF-A0A949Z6G6-F1
#
_entry.id   AF-A0A949Z6G6-F1
#
_cell.length_a   1.000
_cell.length_b   1.000
_cell.length_c   1.000
_cell.angle_alpha   90.00
_cell.angle_beta   90.00
_cell.angle_gamma   90.00
#
_symmetry.space_group_name_H-M   'P 1'
#
loop_
_entity.id
_entity.type
_entity.pdbx_description
1 polymer ?
#
loop_
_entity_poly.entity_id
_entity_poly.type
_entity_poly.pdbx_seq_one_letter_code
_entity_poly.pdbx_strand_id
1 'polypeptide(L)'
;MPFQRPADVEAAVSLIRRCRTAPVLLGGGYDLPTMTALFKRCTAVIGMRLHSLILAARLGVPFVAVPYDPKIVALTESLRYPLPTLQAGTASELVAALWSQRESLSSHLRDAAAIQERKASQGFDWLQQLVEGAVS
;
A
#
# COMPACT_ATOMS: atom_id res chain seq x y z
N MET A 1 -12.11 -1.92 0.17
CA MET A 1 -12.22 -2.02 1.63
C MET A 1 -12.13 -0.61 2.21
N PRO A 2 -13.09 -0.17 3.05
CA PRO A 2 -13.04 1.14 3.69
C PRO A 2 -12.07 1.13 4.88
N PHE A 3 -11.19 2.13 4.97
CA PHE A 3 -10.30 2.35 6.11
C PHE A 3 -10.78 3.53 6.98
N GLN A 4 -11.57 4.45 6.43
CA GLN A 4 -12.19 5.56 7.14
C GLN A 4 -13.68 5.65 6.80
N ARG A 5 -14.54 5.58 7.82
CA ARG A 5 -15.99 5.71 7.68
C ARG A 5 -16.45 7.11 8.08
N PRO A 6 -17.59 7.61 7.54
CA PRO A 6 -18.46 6.96 6.53
C PRO A 6 -17.98 7.13 5.08
N ALA A 7 -17.10 8.11 4.82
CA ALA A 7 -16.73 8.54 3.47
C ALA A 7 -16.26 7.42 2.52
N ASP A 8 -15.42 6.48 2.98
CA ASP A 8 -14.94 5.39 2.11
C ASP A 8 -16.06 4.42 1.71
N VAL A 9 -17.09 4.26 2.56
CA VAL A 9 -18.24 3.40 2.27
C VAL A 9 -19.10 4.03 1.18
N GLU A 10 -19.39 5.32 1.30
CA GLU A 10 -20.18 6.07 0.32
C GLU A 10 -19.50 6.08 -1.05
N ALA A 11 -18.19 6.37 -1.09
CA ALA A 11 -17.40 6.32 -2.30
C ALA A 11 -17.40 4.91 -2.93
N ALA A 12 -17.24 3.86 -2.11
CA ALA A 12 -17.26 2.48 -2.60
C ALA A 12 -18.63 2.08 -3.16
N VAL A 13 -19.74 2.45 -2.49
CA VAL A 13 -21.11 2.19 -2.97
C VAL A 13 -21.35 2.90 -4.31
N SER A 14 -20.91 4.16 -4.44
CA SER A 14 -21.00 4.92 -5.70
C SER A 14 -20.23 4.23 -6.84
N LEU A 15 -19.02 3.72 -6.56
CA LEU A 15 -18.24 2.95 -7.53
C LEU A 15 -18.91 1.63 -7.93
N ILE A 16 -19.38 0.85 -6.95
CA ILE A 16 -20.03 -0.45 -7.20
C ILE A 16 -21.23 -0.30 -8.13
N ARG A 17 -22.06 0.74 -7.93
CA ARG A 17 -23.22 1.03 -8.79
C ARG A 17 -22.86 1.31 -10.25
N ARG A 18 -21.62 1.72 -10.53
CA ARG A 18 -21.11 2.05 -11.87
C ARG A 18 -20.35 0.88 -12.51
N CYS A 19 -20.06 -0.17 -11.75
CA CYS A 19 -19.38 -1.35 -12.27
C CYS A 19 -20.36 -2.24 -13.04
N ARG A 20 -19.89 -2.82 -14.15
CA ARG A 20 -20.62 -3.88 -14.88
C ARG A 20 -20.46 -5.26 -14.23
N THR A 21 -19.45 -5.41 -13.38
CA THR A 21 -19.19 -6.62 -12.60
C THR A 21 -19.91 -6.55 -11.25
N ALA A 22 -19.70 -7.55 -10.39
CA ALA A 22 -20.20 -7.57 -9.02
C ALA A 22 -19.06 -7.37 -7.99
N PRO A 23 -18.50 -6.16 -7.81
CA PRO A 23 -17.52 -5.92 -6.77
C PRO A 23 -18.15 -6.06 -5.37
N VAL A 24 -17.40 -6.64 -4.44
CA VAL A 24 -17.84 -6.86 -3.06
C VAL A 24 -17.33 -5.74 -2.16
N LEU A 25 -18.23 -5.10 -1.41
CA LEU A 25 -17.87 -4.18 -0.33
C LEU A 25 -17.55 -4.98 0.94
N LEU A 26 -16.29 -4.98 1.34
CA LEU A 26 -15.89 -5.53 2.63
C LEU A 26 -16.30 -4.58 3.75
N GLY A 27 -17.03 -5.10 4.75
CA GLY A 27 -17.65 -4.31 5.83
C GLY A 27 -16.65 -3.56 6.71
N GLY A 28 -15.39 -3.97 6.78
CA GLY A 28 -14.34 -3.37 7.61
C GLY A 28 -14.46 -3.78 9.09
N GLY A 29 -13.68 -3.14 9.97
CA GLY A 29 -13.58 -3.57 11.38
C GLY A 29 -12.70 -4.81 11.59
N TYR A 30 -11.80 -5.08 10.63
CA TYR A 30 -10.85 -6.17 10.70
C TYR A 30 -9.64 -5.78 11.55
N ASP A 31 -9.13 -6.73 12.31
CA ASP A 31 -7.83 -6.60 12.96
C ASP A 31 -6.67 -6.71 11.95
N LEU A 32 -5.47 -6.35 12.38
CA LEU A 32 -4.28 -6.35 11.53
C LEU A 32 -3.97 -7.74 10.92
N PRO A 33 -4.08 -8.88 11.66
CA PRO A 33 -3.93 -10.21 11.07
C PRO A 33 -4.92 -10.49 9.95
N THR A 34 -6.20 -10.18 10.15
CA THR A 34 -7.23 -10.39 9.12
C THR A 34 -7.01 -9.50 7.91
N MET A 35 -6.67 -8.22 8.11
CA MET A 35 -6.29 -7.33 7.00
C MET A 35 -5.10 -7.87 6.22
N THR A 36 -4.08 -8.36 6.91
CA THR A 36 -2.89 -8.94 6.29
C THR A 36 -3.24 -10.16 5.45
N ALA A 37 -4.07 -11.07 5.98
CA ALA A 37 -4.53 -12.26 5.26
C ALA A 37 -5.35 -11.88 4.01
N LEU A 38 -6.20 -10.86 4.09
CA LEU A 38 -6.95 -10.34 2.94
C LEU A 38 -6.01 -9.79 1.87
N PHE A 39 -5.06 -8.93 2.24
CA PHE A 39 -4.13 -8.31 1.30
C PHE A 39 -3.22 -9.34 0.63
N LYS A 40 -2.75 -10.38 1.34
CA LYS A 40 -1.95 -11.47 0.75
C LYS A 40 -2.68 -12.23 -0.36
N ARG A 41 -4.02 -12.17 -0.40
CA ARG A 41 -4.84 -12.80 -1.45
C ARG A 41 -5.11 -11.87 -2.63
N CYS A 42 -4.74 -10.59 -2.53
CA CYS A 42 -4.87 -9.64 -3.62
C CYS A 42 -3.71 -9.78 -4.61
N THR A 43 -4.03 -9.82 -5.91
CA THR A 43 -3.01 -9.74 -6.98
C THR A 43 -2.46 -8.32 -7.12
N ALA A 44 -3.29 -7.31 -6.89
CA ALA A 44 -2.91 -5.92 -6.87
C ALA A 44 -3.91 -5.08 -6.05
N VAL A 45 -3.52 -3.87 -5.69
CA VAL A 45 -4.34 -2.93 -4.90
C VAL A 45 -4.46 -1.59 -5.63
N ILE A 46 -5.66 -1.01 -5.68
CA ILE A 46 -5.84 0.40 -6.04
C ILE A 46 -6.33 1.09 -4.78
N GLY A 47 -5.52 1.99 -4.24
CA GLY A 47 -5.76 2.56 -2.91
C GLY A 47 -5.47 4.05 -2.88
N MET A 48 -6.34 4.79 -2.21
CA MET A 48 -6.04 6.16 -1.81
C MET A 48 -5.34 6.17 -0.45
N ARG A 49 -5.76 5.33 0.50
CA ARG A 49 -5.40 5.44 1.92
C ARG A 49 -3.97 5.01 2.20
N LEU A 50 -3.21 5.84 2.93
CA LEU A 50 -1.81 5.58 3.26
C LEU A 50 -1.60 4.19 3.89
N HIS A 51 -2.41 3.83 4.89
CA HIS A 51 -2.31 2.53 5.55
C HIS A 51 -2.56 1.35 4.60
N SER A 52 -3.45 1.49 3.62
CA SER A 52 -3.65 0.44 2.61
C SER A 52 -2.41 0.27 1.73
N LEU A 53 -1.73 1.37 1.38
CA LEU A 53 -0.54 1.32 0.50
C LEU A 53 0.70 0.84 1.25
N ILE A 54 0.87 1.25 2.51
CA ILE A 54 1.94 0.71 3.38
C ILE A 54 1.78 -0.80 3.55
N LEU A 55 0.56 -1.28 3.81
CA LEU A 55 0.32 -2.71 3.97
C LEU A 55 0.56 -3.48 2.67
N ALA A 56 0.10 -2.95 1.53
CA ALA A 56 0.38 -3.54 0.22
C ALA A 56 1.88 -3.61 -0.07
N ALA A 57 2.61 -2.50 0.15
CA ALA A 57 4.06 -2.44 -0.02
C ALA A 57 4.79 -3.47 0.85
N ARG A 58 4.45 -3.52 2.15
CA ARG A 58 5.07 -4.46 3.11
C ARG A 58 4.80 -5.93 2.76
N LEU A 59 3.67 -6.23 2.13
CA LEU A 59 3.31 -7.58 1.69
C LEU A 59 3.79 -7.91 0.27
N GLY A 60 4.49 -7.00 -0.40
CA GLY A 60 4.93 -7.18 -1.78
C GLY A 60 3.77 -7.24 -2.77
N VAL A 61 2.62 -6.64 -2.43
CA VAL A 61 1.44 -6.58 -3.29
C VAL A 61 1.51 -5.28 -4.10
N PRO A 62 1.58 -5.35 -5.44
CA PRO A 62 1.73 -4.17 -6.27
C PRO A 62 0.46 -3.33 -6.21
N PHE A 63 0.61 -2.02 -6.31
CA PHE A 63 -0.49 -1.08 -6.17
C PHE A 63 -0.49 0.08 -7.16
N VAL A 64 -1.65 0.74 -7.29
CA VAL A 64 -1.82 2.08 -7.85
C VAL A 64 -2.26 3.01 -6.72
N ALA A 65 -1.52 4.10 -6.56
CA ALA A 65 -1.76 5.10 -5.54
C ALA A 65 -2.65 6.22 -6.08
N VAL A 66 -3.77 6.49 -5.43
CA VAL A 66 -4.62 7.66 -5.74
C VAL A 66 -4.12 8.85 -4.91
N PRO A 67 -3.52 9.87 -5.53
CA PRO A 67 -2.90 10.97 -4.80
C PRO A 67 -3.99 11.90 -4.29
N TYR A 68 -4.24 11.89 -2.98
CA TYR A 68 -5.16 12.82 -2.32
C TYR A 68 -4.51 13.60 -1.16
N ASP A 69 -3.34 13.14 -0.71
CA ASP A 69 -2.57 13.71 0.40
C ASP A 69 -1.07 13.60 0.10
N PRO A 70 -0.24 14.58 0.48
CA PRO A 70 1.21 14.57 0.21
C PRO A 70 1.95 13.32 0.71
N LYS A 71 1.45 12.64 1.75
CA LYS A 71 2.07 11.43 2.29
C LYS A 71 2.02 10.25 1.31
N ILE A 72 1.03 10.23 0.42
CA ILE A 72 0.93 9.20 -0.61
C ILE A 72 2.07 9.35 -1.63
N VAL A 73 2.34 10.59 -2.03
CA VAL A 73 3.46 10.92 -2.93
C VAL A 73 4.78 10.60 -2.24
N ALA A 74 4.98 11.06 -1.01
CA ALA A 74 6.18 10.76 -0.22
C ALA A 74 6.41 9.24 -0.05
N LEU A 75 5.35 8.45 0.15
CA LEU A 75 5.46 6.99 0.21
C LEU A 75 5.98 6.43 -1.12
N THR A 76 5.37 6.79 -2.25
CA THR A 76 5.79 6.30 -3.57
C THR A 76 7.24 6.69 -3.91
N GLU A 77 7.67 7.89 -3.55
CA GLU A 77 9.05 8.35 -3.71
C GLU A 77 10.02 7.57 -2.81
N SER A 78 9.65 7.36 -1.54
CA SER A 78 10.48 6.62 -0.57
C SER A 78 10.71 5.17 -1.00
N LEU A 79 9.72 4.57 -1.64
CA LEU A 79 9.78 3.22 -2.21
C LEU A 79 10.46 3.19 -3.57
N ARG A 80 10.76 4.36 -4.17
CA ARG A 80 11.14 4.50 -5.58
C ARG A 80 10.19 3.69 -6.47
N TYR A 81 8.90 3.82 -6.19
CA TYR A 81 7.90 2.94 -6.75
C TYR A 81 7.78 3.19 -8.27
N PRO A 82 7.84 2.15 -9.12
CA PRO A 82 8.01 2.37 -10.57
C PRO A 82 6.79 2.97 -11.28
N LEU A 83 5.59 2.84 -10.71
CA LEU A 83 4.38 3.41 -11.28
C LEU A 83 4.11 4.82 -10.75
N PRO A 84 3.67 5.75 -11.61
CA PRO A 84 3.20 7.05 -11.16
C PRO A 84 1.91 6.92 -10.35
N THR A 85 1.59 7.97 -9.60
CA THR A 85 0.29 8.10 -8.95
C THR A 85 -0.82 8.30 -10.00
N LEU A 86 -2.05 7.91 -9.66
CA LEU A 86 -3.19 8.04 -10.55
C LEU A 86 -3.46 9.52 -10.88
N GLN A 87 -3.62 9.82 -12.16
CA GLN A 87 -4.00 11.14 -12.65
C GLN A 87 -5.33 11.07 -13.38
N ALA A 88 -6.00 12.22 -13.54
CA ALA A 88 -7.22 12.30 -14.31
C ALA A 88 -6.96 11.82 -15.76
N GLY A 89 -7.75 10.85 -16.22
CA GLY A 89 -7.62 10.27 -17.57
C GLY A 89 -6.64 9.10 -17.70
N THR A 90 -5.75 8.84 -16.73
CA THR A 90 -4.71 7.80 -16.88
C THR A 90 -5.08 6.43 -16.31
N ALA A 91 -6.30 6.30 -15.75
CA ALA A 91 -6.72 5.10 -15.03
C ALA A 91 -6.59 3.80 -15.83
N SER A 92 -7.02 3.79 -17.10
CA SER A 92 -7.00 2.58 -17.92
C SER A 92 -5.57 2.10 -18.20
N GLU A 93 -4.70 3.02 -18.61
CA GLU A 93 -3.29 2.73 -18.92
C GLU A 93 -2.54 2.28 -17.66
N LEU A 94 -2.78 2.95 -16.53
CA LEU A 94 -2.11 2.64 -15.28
C LEU A 94 -2.55 1.28 -14.71
N VAL A 95 -3.83 0.93 -14.82
CA VAL A 95 -4.32 -0.41 -14.45
C VAL A 95 -3.76 -1.48 -15.38
N ALA A 96 -3.66 -1.20 -16.68
CA ALA A 96 -3.05 -2.12 -17.63
C ALA A 96 -1.55 -2.34 -17.32
N ALA A 97 -0.82 -1.27 -17.01
CA ALA A 97 0.59 -1.34 -16.62
C ALA A 97 0.78 -2.08 -15.29
N LEU A 98 -0.05 -1.79 -14.28
CA LEU A 98 -0.07 -2.53 -13.02
C LEU A 98 -0.28 -4.02 -13.25
N TRP A 99 -1.23 -4.38 -14.12
CA TRP A 99 -1.54 -5.78 -14.39
C TRP A 99 -0.42 -6.49 -15.15
N SER A 100 0.15 -5.86 -16.18
CA SER A 100 1.20 -6.46 -17.01
C SER A 100 2.55 -6.56 -16.31
N GLN A 101 2.86 -5.64 -15.40
CA GLN A 101 4.14 -5.57 -14.68
C GLN A 101 4.06 -6.10 -13.24
N ARG A 102 2.92 -6.69 -12.83
CA ARG A 102 2.63 -7.08 -11.44
C ARG A 102 3.74 -7.91 -10.79
N GLU A 103 4.36 -8.85 -11.51
CA GLU A 103 5.46 -9.67 -10.97
C GLU A 103 6.71 -8.84 -10.69
N SER A 104 7.11 -7.96 -11.62
CA SER A 104 8.26 -7.06 -11.47
C SER A 104 8.05 -6.08 -10.32
N LEU A 105 6.86 -5.47 -10.26
CA LEU A 105 6.47 -4.56 -9.18
C LEU A 105 6.45 -5.27 -7.82
N SER A 106 5.97 -6.52 -7.77
CA SER A 106 5.99 -7.32 -6.54
C SER A 106 7.43 -7.59 -6.08
N SER A 107 8.33 -7.92 -7.01
CA SER A 107 9.76 -8.12 -6.70
C SER A 107 10.38 -6.85 -6.12
N HIS A 108 10.17 -5.71 -6.80
CA HIS A 108 10.63 -4.40 -6.35
C HIS A 108 10.17 -4.08 -4.93
N LEU A 109 8.90 -4.34 -4.62
CA LEU A 109 8.35 -4.09 -3.28
C LEU A 109 8.95 -5.02 -2.21
N ARG A 110 9.22 -6.28 -2.54
CA ARG A 110 9.89 -7.20 -1.60
C ARG A 110 11.33 -6.77 -1.32
N ASP A 111 12.04 -6.34 -2.35
CA ASP A 111 13.40 -5.83 -2.21
C ASP A 111 13.42 -4.55 -1.36
N ALA A 112 12.49 -3.63 -1.62
CA ALA A 112 12.30 -2.43 -0.83
C ALA A 112 11.97 -2.77 0.63
N ALA A 113 11.06 -3.71 0.88
CA ALA A 113 10.70 -4.15 2.23
C ALA A 113 11.90 -4.74 2.98
N ALA A 114 12.70 -5.60 2.33
CA ALA A 114 13.90 -6.17 2.91
C ALA A 114 14.95 -5.11 3.26
N ILE A 115 15.10 -4.07 2.44
CA ILE A 115 15.98 -2.93 2.74
C ILE A 115 15.48 -2.16 3.96
N GLN A 116 14.17 -1.91 4.06
CA GLN A 116 13.60 -1.17 5.19
C GLN A 116 13.70 -1.97 6.50
N GLU A 117 13.52 -3.29 6.48
CA GLU A 117 13.68 -4.14 7.67
C GLU A 117 15.14 -4.18 8.15
N ARG A 118 16.11 -4.25 7.22
CA ARG A 118 17.53 -4.15 7.57
C ARG A 118 17.87 -2.81 8.22
N LYS A 119 17.38 -1.70 7.65
CA LYS A 119 17.59 -0.34 8.19
C LYS A 119 16.96 -0.17 9.57
N ALA A 120 15.74 -0.67 9.75
CA ALA A 120 15.05 -0.60 11.03
C ALA A 120 15.82 -1.38 12.11
N SER A 121 16.26 -2.61 11.80
CA SER A 121 17.03 -3.44 12.73
C SER A 121 18.34 -2.76 13.13
N GLN A 122 19.10 -2.25 12.16
CA GLN A 122 20.34 -1.50 12.43
C GLN A 122 20.08 -0.27 13.28
N GLY A 123 19.03 0.51 13.00
CA GLY A 123 18.70 1.70 13.79
C GLY A 123 18.41 1.36 15.26
N PHE A 124 17.75 0.24 15.53
CA PHE A 124 17.55 -0.25 16.89
C PHE A 124 18.87 -0.65 17.56
N ASP A 125 19.75 -1.35 16.84
CA ASP A 125 21.07 -1.74 17.36
C ASP A 125 21.91 -0.51 17.77
N TRP A 126 21.90 0.55 16.95
CA TRP A 126 22.59 1.81 17.24
C TRP A 126 22.05 2.50 18.50
N LEU A 127 20.73 2.55 18.66
CA LEU A 127 20.11 3.13 19.85
C LEU A 127 20.47 2.33 21.11
N GLN A 128 20.51 1.00 21.01
CA GLN A 128 20.89 0.14 22.13
C GLN A 128 22.35 0.40 22.55
N GLN A 129 23.28 0.50 21.60
CA GLN A 129 24.69 0.82 21.87
C GLN A 129 24.88 2.20 22.52
N LEU A 130 24.12 3.22 22.11
CA LEU A 130 24.16 4.55 22.73
C LEU A 130 23.65 4.53 24.17
N VAL A 131 22.61 3.76 24.46
CA VAL A 131 22.08 3.60 25.82
C VAL A 131 23.05 2.83 26.70
N GLU A 132 23.65 1.74 26.20
CA GLU A 132 24.61 0.93 26.94
C GLU A 132 25.94 1.69 27.18
N GLY A 133 26.42 2.46 26.21
CA GLY A 133 27.63 3.28 26.34
C GLY A 133 27.45 4.57 27.15
N ALA A 134 26.22 5.01 27.42
CA ALA A 134 25.93 6.16 28.27
C ALA A 134 25.79 5.82 29.77
N VAL A 135 25.80 4.52 30.12
CA VAL A 135 25.65 4.01 31.50
C VAL A 135 26.99 3.51 32.09
N SER A 136 28.08 3.63 31.34
CA SER A 136 29.47 3.35 31.76
C SER A 136 30.28 4.62 31.95
#